data_AF-A0A0D0D2Y4-F1
#
_entry.id   AF-A0A0D0D2Y4-F1
#
_cell.length_a   1.000
_cell.length_b   1.000
_cell.length_c   1.000
_cell.angle_alpha   90.00
_cell.angle_beta   90.00
_cell.angle_gamma   90.00
#
_symmetry.space_group_name_H-M   'P 1'
#
loop_
_entity.id
_entity.type
_entity.pdbx_description
1 polymer ?
#
loop_
_entity_poly.entity_id
_entity_poly.type
_entity_poly.pdbx_seq_one_letter_code
_entity_poly.pdbx_strand_id
1 'polypeptide(L)'
;MQLTRPDSCQPSRDADPKPPSTHIPRPPNPFMLFRSYMLKKKTIPESVEKRQQQLSKVIGQCWNLLPPEEKQPWIDEAARLRREHQLMYPGYKF
;
A
#
# COMPACT_ATOMS: atom_id res chain seq x y z
N MET A 1 -7.93 -28.65 -29.30
CA MET A 1 -9.05 -28.08 -28.50
C MET A 1 -8.91 -28.60 -27.07
N GLN A 2 -8.46 -27.78 -26.10
CA GLN A 2 -8.76 -27.94 -24.67
C GLN A 2 -8.22 -26.76 -23.82
N LEU A 3 -9.20 -26.03 -23.28
CA LEU A 3 -9.31 -25.30 -22.01
C LEU A 3 -8.33 -24.19 -21.58
N THR A 4 -8.97 -23.05 -21.36
CA THR A 4 -8.61 -21.83 -20.61
C THR A 4 -7.98 -22.08 -19.24
N ARG A 5 -7.00 -21.24 -18.85
CA ARG A 5 -6.72 -20.93 -17.45
C ARG A 5 -6.64 -19.40 -17.30
N PRO A 6 -7.48 -18.76 -16.47
CA PRO A 6 -7.33 -17.35 -16.17
C PRO A 6 -6.19 -17.19 -15.16
N ASP A 7 -5.08 -16.59 -15.57
CA ASP A 7 -4.10 -16.03 -14.62
C ASP A 7 -4.70 -14.75 -14.03
N SER A 8 -5.57 -14.91 -13.06
CA SER A 8 -5.93 -13.82 -12.14
C SER A 8 -5.15 -14.04 -10.87
N CYS A 9 -3.88 -13.63 -10.90
CA CYS A 9 -3.04 -13.48 -9.73
C CYS A 9 -3.59 -12.32 -8.88
N GLN A 10 -4.64 -12.57 -8.10
CA GLN A 10 -5.09 -11.67 -7.03
C GLN A 10 -4.76 -12.32 -5.69
N PRO A 11 -3.71 -11.86 -4.97
CA PRO A 11 -3.61 -12.19 -3.56
C PRO A 11 -4.71 -11.41 -2.80
N SER A 12 -5.62 -12.19 -2.23
CA SER A 12 -6.75 -11.76 -1.42
C SER A 12 -6.31 -10.92 -0.23
N ARG A 13 -7.17 -9.95 0.07
CA ARG A 13 -7.09 -9.03 1.19
C ARG A 13 -7.62 -9.71 2.44
N ASP A 14 -6.77 -10.47 3.11
CA ASP A 14 -7.13 -11.09 4.38
C ASP A 14 -6.35 -10.42 5.50
N ALA A 15 -6.96 -9.35 6.02
CA ALA A 15 -6.65 -8.83 7.35
C ALA A 15 -7.25 -9.81 8.37
N ASP A 16 -6.53 -10.89 8.62
CA ASP A 16 -6.80 -11.80 9.73
C ASP A 16 -6.29 -11.13 11.03
N PRO A 17 -7.15 -10.82 12.01
CA PRO A 17 -6.70 -10.33 13.31
C PRO A 17 -6.15 -11.51 14.10
N LYS A 18 -4.90 -11.88 13.80
CA LYS A 18 -4.12 -12.79 14.65
C LYS A 18 -3.91 -12.12 16.02
N PRO A 19 -3.84 -12.91 17.11
CA PRO A 19 -3.60 -12.40 18.47
C PRO A 19 -2.36 -11.50 18.54
N PRO A 20 -2.17 -10.69 19.61
CA PRO A 20 -1.04 -9.76 19.74
C PRO A 20 0.28 -10.49 20.00
N SER A 21 0.71 -11.33 19.06
CA SER A 21 1.99 -12.01 19.05
C SER A 21 2.95 -11.22 18.17
N THR A 22 3.63 -10.23 18.77
CA THR A 22 4.89 -9.61 18.29
C THR A 22 4.94 -9.30 16.79
N HIS A 23 3.80 -8.94 16.18
CA HIS A 23 3.76 -8.71 14.74
C HIS A 23 4.24 -7.28 14.46
N ILE A 24 5.52 -7.16 14.14
CA ILE A 24 6.11 -5.91 13.70
C ILE A 24 5.50 -5.54 12.33
N PRO A 25 4.79 -4.42 12.21
CA PRO A 25 4.11 -4.03 10.98
C PRO A 25 5.14 -3.71 9.88
N ARG A 26 4.82 -4.08 8.64
CA ARG A 26 5.73 -3.81 7.51
C ARG A 26 5.93 -2.30 7.34
N PRO A 27 7.14 -1.83 7.00
CA PRO A 27 7.34 -0.42 6.66
C PRO A 27 6.48 -0.05 5.44
N PRO A 28 5.84 1.13 5.44
CA PRO A 28 4.96 1.55 4.36
C PRO A 28 5.77 1.80 3.08
N ASN A 29 5.24 1.33 1.95
CA ASN A 29 5.80 1.63 0.64
C ASN A 29 5.36 3.05 0.17
N PRO A 30 5.97 3.60 -0.92
CA PRO A 30 5.64 4.95 -1.39
C PRO A 30 4.15 5.13 -1.70
N PHE A 31 3.53 4.11 -2.30
CA PHE A 31 2.11 4.11 -2.63
C PHE A 31 1.21 4.13 -1.39
N MET A 32 1.58 3.44 -0.32
CA MET A 32 0.81 3.42 0.93
C MET A 32 0.87 4.78 1.63
N LEU A 33 1.99 5.49 1.55
CA LEU A 33 2.10 6.87 2.02
C LEU A 33 1.21 7.80 1.20
N PHE A 34 1.29 7.70 -0.13
CA PHE A 34 0.46 8.49 -1.04
C PHE A 34 -1.04 8.22 -0.86
N ARG A 35 -1.44 6.96 -0.71
CA ARG A 35 -2.82 6.57 -0.41
C ARG A 35 -3.29 7.20 0.90
N SER A 36 -2.46 7.13 1.94
CA SER A 36 -2.78 7.71 3.24
C SER A 36 -2.92 9.22 3.16
N TYR A 37 -2.08 9.87 2.35
CA TYR A 37 -2.19 11.30 2.06
C TYR A 37 -3.50 11.66 1.35
N MET A 38 -3.87 10.92 0.29
CA MET A 38 -5.14 11.15 -0.42
C MET A 38 -6.37 10.95 0.49
N LEU A 39 -6.29 9.99 1.42
CA LEU A 39 -7.34 9.76 2.42
C LEU A 39 -7.43 10.92 3.41
N LYS A 40 -6.29 11.37 3.94
CA LYS A 40 -6.20 12.54 4.83
C LYS A 40 -6.69 13.82 4.18
N LYS A 41 -6.44 13.98 2.88
CA LYS A 41 -6.89 15.12 2.09
C LYS A 41 -8.42 15.13 1.88
N LYS A 42 -9.15 14.08 2.32
CA LYS A 42 -10.60 13.91 2.14
C LYS A 42 -11.07 14.15 0.70
N THR A 43 -10.18 13.98 -0.26
CA THR A 43 -10.48 14.19 -1.68
C THR A 43 -11.39 13.10 -2.23
N ILE A 44 -11.41 11.95 -1.55
CA ILE A 44 -12.24 10.81 -1.91
C ILE A 44 -13.50 10.81 -1.02
N PRO A 45 -14.70 10.71 -1.60
CA PRO A 45 -15.95 10.63 -0.82
C PRO A 45 -15.96 9.38 0.07
N GLU A 46 -16.52 9.49 1.27
CA GLU A 46 -16.64 8.37 2.24
C GLU A 46 -17.30 7.11 1.64
N SER A 47 -18.19 7.29 0.66
CA SER A 47 -18.78 6.17 -0.10
C SER A 47 -17.75 5.31 -0.84
N VAL A 48 -16.70 5.92 -1.40
CA VAL A 48 -15.59 5.24 -2.07
C VAL A 48 -14.53 4.77 -1.07
N GLU A 49 -14.38 5.44 0.07
CA GLU A 49 -13.57 4.95 1.19
C GLU A 49 -14.09 3.59 1.70
N LYS A 50 -15.41 3.44 1.87
CA LYS A 50 -16.03 2.16 2.26
C LYS A 50 -15.69 1.04 1.27
N ARG A 51 -15.50 1.36 -0.01
CA ARG A 51 -15.08 0.42 -1.06
C ARG A 51 -13.58 0.53 -1.32
N GLN A 52 -12.79 0.01 -0.39
CA GLN A 52 -11.32 -0.06 -0.46
C GLN A 52 -10.78 -0.62 -1.80
N GLN A 53 -11.56 -1.47 -2.50
CA GLN A 53 -11.23 -2.00 -3.83
C GLN A 53 -11.21 -0.89 -4.88
N GLN A 54 -12.26 -0.08 -4.92
CA GLN A 54 -12.37 1.06 -5.84
C GLN A 54 -11.37 2.14 -5.47
N LEU A 55 -11.19 2.42 -4.16
CA LEU A 55 -10.19 3.37 -3.68
C LEU A 55 -8.79 3.03 -4.21
N SER A 56 -8.36 1.77 -4.08
CA SER A 56 -7.04 1.35 -4.55
C SER A 56 -6.90 1.46 -6.07
N LYS A 57 -7.97 1.20 -6.83
CA LYS A 57 -7.97 1.38 -8.29
C LYS A 57 -7.79 2.85 -8.68
N VAL A 58 -8.57 3.75 -8.08
CA VAL A 58 -8.51 5.20 -8.36
C VAL A 58 -7.15 5.78 -7.96
N ILE A 59 -6.69 5.50 -6.74
CA ILE A 59 -5.40 5.99 -6.26
C ILE A 59 -4.25 5.38 -7.08
N GLY A 60 -4.36 4.11 -7.48
CA GLY A 60 -3.39 3.47 -8.37
C GLY A 60 -3.27 4.18 -9.73
N GLN A 61 -4.40 4.58 -10.31
CA GLN A 61 -4.42 5.39 -11.54
C GLN A 61 -3.78 6.76 -11.31
N CYS A 62 -4.17 7.47 -10.25
CA CYS A 62 -3.55 8.76 -9.91
C CYS A 62 -2.04 8.62 -9.72
N TRP A 63 -1.60 7.62 -8.94
CA TRP A 63 -0.18 7.35 -8.73
C TRP A 63 0.55 7.09 -10.05
N ASN A 64 -0.01 6.30 -10.97
CA ASN A 64 0.63 6.07 -12.26
C ASN A 64 0.74 7.36 -13.09
N LEU A 65 -0.27 8.23 -13.02
CA LEU A 65 -0.29 9.54 -13.69
C LEU A 65 0.62 10.60 -13.05
N LEU A 66 1.01 10.44 -11.78
CA LEU A 66 1.91 11.40 -11.12
C LEU A 66 3.28 11.45 -11.83
N PRO A 67 3.86 12.64 -12.04
CA PRO A 67 5.20 12.77 -12.57
C PRO A 67 6.24 12.21 -11.58
N PRO A 68 7.43 11.81 -12.07
CA PRO A 68 8.47 11.24 -11.21
C PRO A 68 8.89 12.22 -10.11
N GLU A 69 8.93 13.52 -10.37
CA GLU A 69 9.24 14.56 -9.38
C GLU A 69 8.29 14.54 -8.17
N GLU A 70 7.00 14.37 -8.40
CA GLU A 70 5.99 14.29 -7.33
C GLU A 70 6.02 12.94 -6.62
N LYS A 71 6.53 11.90 -7.29
CA LYS A 71 6.75 10.56 -6.69
C LYS A 71 7.98 10.52 -5.81
N GLN A 72 9.05 11.24 -6.17
CA GLN A 72 10.31 11.28 -5.43
C GLN A 72 10.13 11.47 -3.92
N PRO A 73 9.40 12.47 -3.40
CA PRO A 73 9.27 12.66 -1.96
C PRO A 73 8.64 11.43 -1.25
N TRP A 74 7.71 10.73 -1.90
CA TRP A 74 7.12 9.51 -1.35
C TRP A 74 8.08 8.32 -1.40
N ILE A 75 8.93 8.26 -2.42
CA ILE A 75 9.97 7.23 -2.57
C ILE A 75 11.04 7.40 -1.51
N ASP A 76 11.56 8.62 -1.35
CA ASP A 76 12.53 8.99 -0.32
C ASP A 76 11.97 8.74 1.08
N GLU A 77 10.74 9.16 1.35
CA GLU A 77 10.11 8.97 2.66
C GLU A 77 9.89 7.48 2.97
N ALA A 78 9.47 6.68 1.99
CA ALA A 78 9.35 5.24 2.17
C ALA A 78 10.71 4.56 2.37
N ALA A 79 11.75 5.02 1.69
CA ALA A 79 13.12 4.54 1.89
C ALA A 79 13.63 4.90 3.30
N ARG A 80 13.34 6.12 3.77
CA ARG A 80 13.63 6.59 5.13
C ARG A 80 12.95 5.72 6.17
N LEU A 81 11.64 5.51 6.05
CA LEU A 81 10.86 4.68 6.97
C LEU A 81 11.28 3.22 6.94
N ARG A 82 11.64 2.69 5.77
CA ARG A 82 12.21 1.33 5.66
C ARG A 82 13.53 1.24 6.41
N ARG A 83 14.43 2.23 6.27
CA ARG A 83 15.71 2.25 6.97
C ARG A 83 15.52 2.38 8.47
N GLU A 84 14.66 3.29 8.90
CA GLU A 84 14.31 3.47 10.31
C GLU A 84 13.76 2.17 10.92
N HIS A 85 12.86 1.50 10.22
CA HIS A 85 12.33 0.21 10.63
C HIS A 85 13.42 -0.87 10.74
N GLN A 86 14.37 -0.91 9.81
CA GLN A 86 15.50 -1.85 9.88
C GLN A 86 16.42 -1.57 11.08
N LEU A 87 16.59 -0.30 11.46
CA LEU A 87 17.37 0.11 12.62
C LEU A 87 16.63 -0.16 13.94
N MET A 88 15.32 0.10 13.99
CA MET A 88 14.48 -0.16 15.17
C MET A 88 14.29 -1.66 15.42
N TYR A 89 14.25 -2.47 14.35
CA TYR A 89 14.04 -3.91 14.42
C TYR A 89 15.22 -4.67 13.77
N PRO A 90 16.41 -4.65 14.37
CA PRO A 90 17.56 -5.38 13.87
C PRO A 90 17.29 -6.88 14.00
N GLY A 91 17.00 -7.55 12.89
CA GLY A 91 16.56 -8.95 12.85
C GLY A 91 15.16 -9.17 12.28
N TYR A 92 14.44 -8.10 11.92
CA TYR A 92 13.17 -8.22 11.21
C TYR A 92 13.37 -8.87 9.83
N LYS A 93 12.78 -10.05 9.65
CA LYS A 93 12.63 -10.74 8.36
C LYS A 93 11.14 -10.84 8.03
N PHE A 94 10.80 -10.54 6.78
CA PHE A 94 9.45 -10.65 6.21
C PHE A 94 9.26 -11.97 5.48
#